data_AF-A0A0P0RJB2-F1
#
_entry.id   AF-A0A0P0RJB2-F1
#
_cell.length_a   1.000
_cell.length_b   1.000
_cell.length_c   1.000
_cell.angle_alpha   90.00
_cell.angle_beta   90.00
_cell.angle_gamma   90.00
#
_symmetry.space_group_name_H-M   'P 1'
#
loop_
_entity.id
_entity.type
_entity.pdbx_description
1 polymer ?
#
loop_
_entity_poly.entity_id
_entity_poly.type
_entity_poly.pdbx_seq_one_letter_code
_entity_poly.pdbx_strand_id
1 'polypeptide(L)' 'MAHRHVAPIQNKVPEVTITFWTIKILSTTVGETGADYLAVHVGLGATLTIAITLSMLAA' A
#
# COMPACT_ATOMS: atom_id res chain seq x y z
N MET A 1 18.35 43.84 -7.10
CA MET A 1 18.50 42.42 -6.70
C MET A 1 17.09 41.89 -6.41
N ALA A 2 16.55 41.03 -7.27
CA ALA A 2 15.16 40.58 -7.17
C ALA A 2 15.05 39.39 -6.20
N HIS A 3 14.41 39.59 -5.05
CA HIS A 3 14.05 38.51 -4.13
C HIS A 3 12.96 37.66 -4.76
N ARG A 4 13.34 36.52 -5.36
CA ARG A 4 12.39 35.49 -5.80
C ARG A 4 11.76 34.86 -4.56
N HIS A 5 10.45 35.03 -4.40
CA HIS A 5 9.65 34.23 -3.48
C HIS A 5 9.63 32.79 -3.99
N VAL A 6 10.44 31.93 -3.38
CA VAL A 6 10.31 30.48 -3.57
C VAL A 6 9.04 30.08 -2.83
N ALA A 7 8.05 29.57 -3.55
CA ALA A 7 6.83 29.06 -2.92
C ALA A 7 7.21 27.96 -1.91
N PRO A 8 6.55 27.88 -0.74
CA PRO A 8 6.84 26.86 0.25
C PRO A 8 6.63 25.47 -0.37
N ILE A 9 7.64 24.61 -0.28
CA ILE A 9 7.53 23.22 -0.74
C ILE A 9 6.55 22.51 0.20
N GLN A 10 5.38 22.15 -0.32
CA GLN A 10 4.42 21.33 0.41
C GLN A 10 5.04 19.94 0.67
N ASN A 11 5.01 19.51 1.93
CA ASN A 11 5.51 18.20 2.33
C ASN A 11 4.68 17.11 1.63
N LYS A 12 5.34 16.26 0.83
CA LYS A 12 4.67 15.18 0.08
C LYS A 12 4.56 13.87 0.86
N VAL A 13 5.20 13.78 2.03
CA VAL A 13 5.06 12.59 2.86
C VAL A 13 3.89 12.73 3.84
N PRO A 14 3.13 11.64 4.04
CA PRO A 14 2.10 11.60 5.06
C PRO A 14 2.72 11.81 6.45
N GLU A 15 1.93 12.37 7.35
CA GLU A 15 2.34 12.54 8.75
C GLU A 15 2.53 11.15 9.41
N VAL A 16 3.64 10.98 10.12
CA VAL A 16 4.03 9.71 10.77
C VAL A 16 3.23 9.51 12.05
N THR A 17 1.94 9.26 11.88
CA THR A 17 0.97 9.03 12.97
C THR A 17 0.81 7.54 13.26
N ILE A 18 0.10 7.20 14.33
CA ILE A 18 -0.26 5.80 14.64
C ILE A 18 -1.03 5.18 13.46
N THR A 19 -1.94 5.93 12.85
CA THR A 19 -2.70 5.49 11.67
C THR A 19 -1.79 5.14 10.50
N PHE A 20 -0.73 5.92 10.25
CA PHE A 20 0.27 5.60 9.23
C PHE A 20 0.95 4.25 9.52
N TRP A 21 1.37 4.02 10.76
CA TRP A 21 2.01 2.76 11.14
C TRP A 21 1.06 1.56 11.06
N THR A 22 -0.19 1.71 11.49
CA THR A 22 -1.21 0.66 11.39
C THR A 22 -1.46 0.27 9.95
N ILE A 23 -1.71 1.24 9.05
CA ILE A 23 -1.94 0.97 7.63
C ILE A 23 -0.71 0.31 7.01
N LYS A 24 0.49 0.80 7.33
CA LYS A 24 1.74 0.24 6.83
C LYS A 24 1.89 -1.24 7.20
N ILE A 25 1.67 -1.57 8.47
CA ILE A 25 1.77 -2.95 8.96
C ILE A 25 0.69 -3.82 8.30
N LEU A 26 -0.57 -3.39 8.29
CA LEU A 26 -1.65 -4.14 7.63
C LEU A 26 -1.35 -4.38 6.15
N SER A 27 -0.83 -3.37 5.45
CA SER A 27 -0.51 -3.47 4.03
C SER A 27 0.58 -4.51 3.74
N THR A 28 1.59 -4.68 4.59
CA THR A 28 2.68 -5.63 4.34
C THR A 28 2.46 -6.99 5.02
N THR A 29 1.93 -7.04 6.24
CA THR A 29 1.78 -8.31 6.97
C THR A 29 0.49 -9.03 6.61
N VAL A 30 -0.64 -8.32 6.65
CA VAL A 30 -1.96 -8.90 6.34
C VAL A 30 -2.13 -9.06 4.83
N GLY A 31 -1.51 -8.19 4.02
CA GLY A 31 -1.50 -8.31 2.56
C GLY A 31 -0.92 -9.63 2.05
N GLU A 32 0.31 -9.98 2.47
CA GLU A 32 0.97 -11.22 2.03
C GLU A 32 0.28 -12.47 2.59
N THR A 33 -0.05 -12.46 3.89
CA THR A 33 -0.72 -13.61 4.55
C THR A 33 -2.13 -13.83 4.00
N GLY A 34 -2.86 -12.75 3.69
CA GLY A 34 -4.19 -12.84 3.10
C GLY A 34 -4.17 -13.43 1.69
N ALA A 35 -3.19 -13.06 0.87
CA ALA A 35 -2.99 -13.67 -0.44
C ALA A 35 -2.62 -15.16 -0.32
N ASP A 36 -1.74 -15.54 0.61
CA ASP A 36 -1.40 -16.95 0.85
C ASP A 36 -2.63 -17.77 1.29
N TYR A 37 -3.44 -17.21 2.21
CA TYR A 37 -4.68 -17.84 2.66
C TYR A 37 -5.67 -18.07 1.50
N LEU A 38 -5.85 -17.09 0.63
CA LEU A 38 -6.72 -17.21 -0.54
C LEU A 38 -6.23 -18.29 -1.52
N ALA A 39 -4.91 -18.36 -1.75
CA ALA A 39 -4.33 -19.33 -2.67
C ALA A 39 -4.44 -20.77 -2.16
N VAL A 40 -4.17 -20.99 -0.87
CA VAL A 40 -4.02 -22.33 -0.28
C VAL A 40 -5.31 -22.82 0.39
N HIS A 41 -5.95 -21.99 1.21
CA HIS A 41 -7.07 -22.41 2.06
C HIS A 41 -8.43 -22.24 1.37
N VAL A 42 -8.60 -21.18 0.58
CA VAL A 42 -9.82 -20.99 -0.23
C VAL A 42 -9.77 -21.80 -1.54
N GLY A 43 -8.59 -22.32 -1.91
CA GLY A 43 -8.42 -23.19 -3.07
C GLY A 43 -8.48 -22.47 -4.41
N LEU A 44 -8.29 -21.15 -4.42
CA LEU A 44 -8.23 -20.35 -5.66
C LEU A 44 -7.01 -20.69 -6.51
N GLY A 45 -5.96 -21.25 -5.89
CA GLY A 45 -4.67 -21.49 -6.53
C GLY A 45 -3.86 -20.21 -6.71
N ALA A 46 -2.55 -20.36 -6.90
CA ALA A 46 -1.62 -19.24 -6.95
C ALA A 46 -1.92 -18.27 -8.11
N THR A 47 -2.20 -18.79 -9.31
CA THR A 47 -2.39 -17.97 -10.52
C THR A 47 -3.59 -17.02 -10.42
N LEU A 48 -4.74 -17.52 -9.95
CA LEU A 48 -5.95 -16.72 -9.82
C LEU A 48 -5.82 -15.69 -8.68
N THR A 49 -5.20 -16.09 -7.56
CA THR A 49 -4.98 -15.20 -6.43
C THR A 49 -4.04 -14.05 -6.79
N ILE A 50 -2.94 -14.32 -7.52
CA ILE A 50 -2.04 -13.29 -8.03
C ILE A 50 -2.78 -12.33 -8.96
N ALA A 51 -3.61 -12.84 -9.88
CA ALA A 51 -4.37 -11.99 -10.79
C ALA A 51 -5.34 -11.06 -10.04
N ILE A 52 -6.03 -11.57 -9.02
CA ILE A 52 -6.94 -10.78 -8.18
C ILE A 52 -6.16 -9.72 -7.39
N THR A 53 -5.10 -10.10 -6.68
CA THR A 53 -4.29 -9.16 -5.89
C THR A 53 -3.66 -8.07 -6.77
N LEU A 54 -3.14 -8.41 -7.94
CA LEU A 54 -2.62 -7.42 -8.90
C LEU A 54 -3.70 -6.49 -9.43
N SER A 55 -4.91 -7.02 -9.70
CA SER A 55 -6.03 -6.19 -10.15
C SER A 55 -6.48 -5.19 -9.08
N MET A 56 -6.51 -5.61 -7.81
CA MET A 56 -6.85 -4.72 -6.69
C MET A 56 -5.76 -3.69 -6.41
N LEU A 57 -4.49 -4.01 -6.67
CA LEU A 57 -3.37 -3.07 -6.52
C LEU A 57 -3.33 -2.02 -7.64
N ALA A 58 -3.78 -2.38 -8.84
CA ALA A 58 -3.80 -1.51 -10.02
C ALA A 58 -5.05 -0.60 -10.11
N ALA A 59 -6.11 -0.91 -9.35
CA ALA A 59 -7.35 -0.14 -9.27
C ALA A 59 -7.27 0.95 -8.19
#